data_AF-A0A011UXD4-F1
#
_entry.id   AF-A0A011UXD4-F1
#
_cell.length_a   1.000
_cell.length_b   1.000
_cell.length_c   1.000
_cell.angle_alpha   90.00
_cell.angle_beta   90.00
_cell.angle_gamma   90.00
#
_symmetry.space_group_name_H-M   'P 1'
#
loop_
_entity.id
_entity.type
_entity.pdbx_description
1 polymer ?
#
loop_
_entity_poly.entity_id
_entity_poly.type
_entity_poly.pdbx_seq_one_letter_code
_entity_poly.pdbx_strand_id
1 'polypeptide(L)'
;MTAERARFARLLRWYPKGWRDRNGDVLLGAMLDEADRQGRSRPTHAEWWSAVAHGLGTWLDRRLALACAVAALLFAALAGIVSASPVLEWLRPVLSDDGVRRGLPVVSAAICPTLVAVAAVSLARHRGWLSEPRALLVLVLAVPSFVLAALAAVSWSVGFDAANRDVPGGWFAGAWAWLVATGLTLGAAAITVFLAAVLGRTRLHPAAGVGIGLLAGVVAAPLIGASLLTPYPAAVAAASIAVLALLPLRSERVTPQAAAAPLTRGNVAAGNRSLSRALAWLATAGGAVGVIYALTGSRWSSGAVDSTVAMGQGITISLVSSLPLLAAVGIVLAARSRRPPAHTWGPLLLLALSFLAVALAYVGAPSWDRMALGFAAGSTLGGAAIAWWAATRLRGPVAARIVIAVAVGIGYAALQGMLIAPLLSFTLPLVAAAFAIWGPRNKGGRARIVTQGGGTGYGTVPQA
;
A
#
# COMPACT_ATOMS: atom_id res chain seq x y z
N MET A 1 -39.03 1.98 31.74
CA MET A 1 -38.60 1.23 30.54
C MET A 1 -39.16 -0.18 30.65
N THR A 2 -40.01 -0.65 29.71
CA THR A 2 -40.63 -1.98 29.81
C THR A 2 -39.56 -3.09 29.76
N ALA A 3 -39.79 -4.21 30.45
CA ALA A 3 -38.83 -5.33 30.52
C ALA A 3 -38.48 -5.90 29.13
N GLU A 4 -39.41 -5.80 28.20
CA GLU A 4 -39.27 -6.13 26.79
C GLU A 4 -38.31 -5.19 26.06
N ARG A 5 -38.55 -3.88 26.12
CA ARG A 5 -37.65 -2.86 25.55
C ARG A 5 -36.22 -3.01 26.09
N ALA A 6 -36.07 -3.38 27.37
CA ALA A 6 -34.77 -3.64 27.98
C ALA A 6 -34.05 -4.90 27.45
N ARG A 7 -34.78 -5.92 26.97
CA ARG A 7 -34.20 -7.10 26.32
C ARG A 7 -33.69 -6.77 24.92
N PHE A 8 -34.48 -6.09 24.11
CA PHE A 8 -34.05 -5.65 22.77
C PHE A 8 -32.93 -4.61 22.82
N ALA A 9 -32.96 -3.68 23.78
CA ALA A 9 -31.90 -2.69 23.96
C ALA A 9 -30.53 -3.30 24.31
N ARG A 10 -30.48 -4.53 24.86
CA ARG A 10 -29.20 -5.24 25.10
C ARG A 10 -28.47 -5.60 23.81
N LEU A 11 -29.20 -5.82 22.71
CA LEU A 11 -28.60 -6.13 21.40
C LEU A 11 -27.82 -4.94 20.83
N LEU A 12 -28.23 -3.72 21.16
CA LEU A 12 -27.53 -2.51 20.73
C LEU A 12 -26.12 -2.39 21.34
N ARG A 13 -25.79 -3.13 22.41
CA ARG A 13 -24.47 -3.04 23.07
C ARG A 13 -23.29 -3.34 22.14
N TRP A 14 -23.52 -4.12 21.09
CA TRP A 14 -22.51 -4.43 20.06
C TRP A 14 -22.17 -3.24 19.16
N TYR A 15 -23.00 -2.20 19.16
CA TYR A 15 -22.80 -0.99 18.36
C TYR A 15 -22.00 0.09 19.12
N PRO A 16 -21.15 0.86 18.42
CA PRO A 16 -20.44 1.99 18.99
C PRO A 16 -21.39 3.00 19.63
N LYS A 17 -21.00 3.62 20.75
CA LYS A 17 -21.83 4.60 21.47
C LYS A 17 -22.35 5.71 20.54
N GLY A 18 -21.47 6.36 19.79
CA GLY A 18 -21.88 7.44 18.88
C GLY A 18 -22.77 6.97 17.71
N TRP A 19 -22.77 5.68 17.35
CA TRP A 19 -23.74 5.14 16.40
C TRP A 19 -25.09 4.92 17.05
N ARG A 20 -25.10 4.35 18.27
CA ARG A 20 -26.32 4.14 19.07
C ARG A 20 -27.04 5.45 19.36
N ASP A 21 -26.31 6.49 19.73
CA ASP A 21 -26.90 7.80 20.05
C ASP A 21 -27.63 8.42 18.85
N ARG A 22 -27.25 8.06 17.61
CA ARG A 22 -27.87 8.58 16.37
C ARG A 22 -28.95 7.69 15.78
N ASN A 23 -28.83 6.37 15.91
CA ASN A 23 -29.67 5.40 15.18
C ASN A 23 -30.36 4.38 16.09
N GLY A 24 -29.97 4.32 17.37
CA GLY A 24 -30.37 3.25 18.30
C GLY A 24 -31.86 3.24 18.59
N ASP A 25 -32.48 4.41 18.77
CA ASP A 25 -33.92 4.49 19.03
C ASP A 25 -34.77 4.06 17.82
N VAL A 26 -34.34 4.44 16.61
CA VAL A 26 -35.03 4.05 15.36
C VAL A 26 -34.92 2.55 15.13
N LEU A 27 -33.72 1.97 15.28
CA LEU A 27 -33.52 0.53 15.14
C LEU A 27 -34.30 -0.25 16.20
N LEU A 28 -34.28 0.23 17.46
CA LEU A 28 -35.02 -0.39 18.55
C LEU A 28 -36.54 -0.36 18.31
N GLY A 29 -37.06 0.77 17.81
CA GLY A 29 -38.46 0.91 17.42
C GLY A 29 -38.84 -0.11 16.35
N ALA A 30 -38.08 -0.17 15.26
CA ALA A 30 -38.33 -1.12 14.18
C ALA A 30 -38.29 -2.59 14.63
N MET A 31 -37.37 -2.95 15.55
CA MET A 31 -37.31 -4.31 16.11
C MET A 31 -38.51 -4.64 17.00
N LEU A 32 -39.01 -3.66 17.77
CA LEU A 32 -40.20 -3.82 18.61
C LEU A 32 -41.46 -3.91 17.76
N ASP A 33 -41.61 -3.06 16.74
CA ASP A 33 -42.74 -3.09 15.81
C ASP A 33 -42.83 -4.44 15.07
N GLU A 34 -41.68 -5.03 14.71
CA GLU A 34 -41.61 -6.38 14.14
C GLU A 34 -41.98 -7.47 15.14
N ALA A 35 -41.51 -7.34 16.39
CA ALA A 35 -41.80 -8.30 17.45
C ALA A 35 -43.29 -8.28 17.82
N ASP A 36 -43.89 -7.11 17.94
CA ASP A 36 -45.32 -6.90 18.23
C ASP A 36 -46.18 -7.50 17.11
N ARG A 37 -45.83 -7.27 15.84
CA ARG A 37 -46.55 -7.84 14.70
C ARG A 37 -46.55 -9.36 14.69
N GLN A 38 -45.49 -9.97 15.20
CA GLN A 38 -45.34 -11.42 15.29
C GLN A 38 -45.77 -11.98 16.65
N GLY A 39 -46.30 -11.14 17.55
CA GLY A 39 -46.72 -11.55 18.91
C GLY A 39 -45.56 -12.04 19.80
N ARG A 40 -44.34 -11.57 19.56
CA ARG A 40 -43.12 -12.04 20.25
C ARG A 40 -42.67 -11.04 21.30
N SER A 41 -42.32 -11.54 22.49
CA SER A 41 -41.80 -10.72 23.61
C SER A 41 -40.28 -10.79 23.81
N ARG A 42 -39.58 -11.50 22.91
CA ARG A 42 -38.13 -11.78 22.99
C ARG A 42 -37.49 -11.76 21.60
N PRO A 43 -36.21 -11.33 21.50
CA PRO A 43 -35.47 -11.42 20.25
C PRO A 43 -35.20 -12.87 19.85
N THR A 44 -35.22 -13.15 18.56
CA THR A 44 -34.83 -14.45 18.01
C THR A 44 -33.30 -14.61 17.99
N HIS A 45 -32.83 -15.85 17.85
CA HIS A 45 -31.42 -16.14 17.67
C HIS A 45 -30.85 -15.52 16.38
N ALA A 46 -31.65 -15.46 15.32
CA ALA A 46 -31.28 -14.80 14.07
C ALA A 46 -31.15 -13.27 14.24
N GLU A 47 -32.07 -12.63 14.95
CA GLU A 47 -31.97 -11.20 15.30
C GLU A 47 -30.74 -10.91 16.16
N TRP A 48 -30.41 -11.81 17.10
CA TRP A 48 -29.20 -11.70 17.91
C TRP A 48 -27.93 -11.74 17.06
N TRP A 49 -27.77 -12.75 16.21
CA TRP A 49 -26.61 -12.86 15.32
C TRP A 49 -26.52 -11.72 14.31
N SER A 50 -27.66 -11.29 13.77
CA SER A 50 -27.72 -10.12 12.90
C SER A 50 -27.25 -8.86 13.63
N ALA A 51 -27.71 -8.64 14.86
CA ALA A 51 -27.28 -7.48 15.67
C ALA A 51 -25.79 -7.54 16.02
N VAL A 52 -25.24 -8.72 16.33
CA VAL A 52 -23.81 -8.91 16.57
C VAL A 52 -23.00 -8.61 15.31
N ALA A 53 -23.38 -9.19 14.16
CA ALA A 53 -22.63 -9.06 12.92
C ALA A 53 -22.67 -7.62 12.38
N HIS A 54 -23.83 -6.97 12.39
CA HIS A 54 -23.94 -5.58 11.97
C HIS A 54 -23.28 -4.64 12.99
N GLY A 55 -23.48 -4.89 14.29
CA GLY A 55 -22.87 -4.13 15.38
C GLY A 55 -21.35 -4.12 15.29
N LEU A 56 -20.70 -5.30 15.28
CA LEU A 56 -19.25 -5.43 15.14
C LEU A 56 -18.75 -4.87 13.80
N GLY A 57 -19.48 -5.09 12.70
CA GLY A 57 -19.10 -4.54 11.40
C GLY A 57 -19.17 -3.01 11.34
N THR A 58 -19.98 -2.35 12.18
CA THR A 58 -19.98 -0.87 12.24
C THR A 58 -18.68 -0.28 12.82
N TRP A 59 -17.91 -1.07 13.59
CA TRP A 59 -16.58 -0.67 14.06
C TRP A 59 -15.52 -0.70 12.96
N LEU A 60 -15.78 -1.41 11.85
CA LEU A 60 -14.91 -1.46 10.68
C LEU A 60 -15.06 -0.16 9.88
N ASP A 61 -14.38 0.88 10.34
CA ASP A 61 -14.43 2.21 9.76
C ASP A 61 -13.07 2.67 9.22
N ARG A 62 -13.05 3.87 8.65
CA ARG A 62 -11.82 4.49 8.12
C ARG A 62 -10.75 4.70 9.20
N ARG A 63 -11.14 4.95 10.45
CA ARG A 63 -10.18 5.24 11.53
C ARG A 63 -9.47 3.96 11.94
N LEU A 64 -10.21 2.87 12.11
CA LEU A 64 -9.65 1.54 12.34
C LEU A 64 -8.75 1.13 11.18
N ALA A 65 -9.17 1.38 9.93
CA ALA A 65 -8.36 1.08 8.76
C ALA A 65 -6.98 1.78 8.81
N LEU A 66 -6.97 3.08 9.14
CA LEU A 66 -5.74 3.85 9.28
C LEU A 66 -4.89 3.39 10.46
N ALA A 67 -5.50 3.15 11.62
CA ALA A 67 -4.79 2.71 12.82
C ALA A 67 -4.10 1.36 12.59
N CYS A 68 -4.81 0.38 12.04
CA CYS A 68 -4.25 -0.94 11.73
C CYS A 68 -3.18 -0.86 10.63
N ALA A 69 -3.36 -0.04 9.60
CA ALA A 69 -2.34 0.14 8.57
C ALA A 69 -1.05 0.78 9.12
N VAL A 70 -1.17 1.79 9.99
CA VAL A 70 0.00 2.40 10.65
C VAL A 70 0.67 1.40 11.58
N ALA A 71 -0.08 0.66 12.40
CA ALA A 71 0.47 -0.37 13.26
C ALA A 71 1.21 -1.44 12.45
N ALA A 72 0.63 -1.91 11.35
CA ALA A 72 1.25 -2.88 10.46
C ALA A 72 2.58 -2.37 9.88
N LEU A 73 2.65 -1.10 9.46
CA LEU A 73 3.89 -0.48 8.98
C LEU A 73 4.98 -0.45 10.06
N LEU A 74 4.61 -0.10 11.29
CA LEU A 74 5.56 -0.04 12.40
C LEU A 74 6.09 -1.43 12.77
N PHE A 75 5.21 -2.43 12.87
CA PHE A 75 5.62 -3.82 13.12
C PHE A 75 6.48 -4.38 11.98
N ALA A 76 6.11 -4.11 10.73
CA ALA A 76 6.90 -4.56 9.58
C ALA A 76 8.28 -3.88 9.54
N ALA A 77 8.35 -2.59 9.82
CA ALA A 77 9.62 -1.88 9.90
C ALA A 77 10.50 -2.41 11.03
N LEU A 78 9.93 -2.67 12.21
CA LEU A 78 10.64 -3.28 13.33
C LEU A 78 11.17 -4.67 12.95
N ALA A 79 10.35 -5.52 12.34
CA ALA A 79 10.76 -6.82 11.83
C ALA A 79 11.89 -6.68 10.79
N GLY A 80 11.82 -5.68 9.91
CA GLY A 80 12.87 -5.34 8.95
C GLY A 80 14.19 -4.98 9.60
N ILE A 81 14.18 -4.07 10.57
CA ILE A 81 15.36 -3.63 11.32
C ILE A 81 16.03 -4.83 12.01
N VAL A 82 15.23 -5.71 12.60
CA VAL A 82 15.71 -6.94 13.25
C VAL A 82 16.28 -7.93 12.23
N SER A 83 15.73 -8.00 11.01
CA SER A 83 16.15 -8.95 9.97
C SER A 83 17.36 -8.50 9.15
N ALA A 84 17.56 -7.20 8.97
CA ALA A 84 18.38 -6.67 7.86
C ALA A 84 19.80 -6.18 8.24
N SER A 85 20.26 -6.22 9.50
CA SER A 85 21.51 -5.50 9.81
C SER A 85 22.24 -5.89 11.12
N PRO A 86 23.52 -5.49 11.29
CA PRO A 86 24.30 -5.54 12.54
C PRO A 86 23.63 -4.95 13.78
N VAL A 87 22.49 -4.23 13.65
CA VAL A 87 21.61 -3.92 14.78
C VAL A 87 21.20 -5.19 15.54
N LEU A 88 20.99 -6.31 14.86
CA LEU A 88 20.78 -7.59 15.52
C LEU A 88 21.99 -7.97 16.37
N GLU A 89 23.23 -7.76 15.91
CA GLU A 89 24.44 -8.00 16.70
C GLU A 89 24.51 -7.10 17.94
N TRP A 90 24.11 -5.82 17.81
CA TRP A 90 24.01 -4.88 18.94
C TRP A 90 22.89 -5.23 19.93
N LEU A 91 21.77 -5.79 19.44
CA LEU A 91 20.64 -6.22 20.26
C LEU A 91 20.76 -7.66 20.76
N ARG A 92 21.69 -8.44 20.22
CA ARG A 92 21.97 -9.84 20.57
C ARG A 92 22.24 -10.09 22.06
N PRO A 93 22.85 -9.16 22.83
CA PRO A 93 23.01 -9.36 24.28
C PRO A 93 21.67 -9.32 25.03
N VAL A 94 20.65 -8.69 24.44
CA VAL A 94 19.33 -8.47 25.04
C VAL A 94 18.28 -9.45 24.50
N LEU A 95 18.45 -9.87 23.25
CA LEU A 95 17.52 -10.77 22.55
C LEU A 95 18.12 -12.17 22.45
N SER A 96 17.38 -13.19 22.89
CA SER A 96 17.79 -14.57 22.65
C SER A 96 17.66 -14.91 21.16
N ASP A 97 18.70 -15.55 20.59
CA ASP A 97 18.73 -15.98 19.19
C ASP A 97 17.50 -16.87 18.86
N ASP A 98 17.09 -17.72 19.81
CA ASP A 98 15.87 -18.55 19.70
C ASP A 98 14.57 -17.73 19.72
N GLY A 99 14.50 -16.68 20.54
CA GLY A 99 13.35 -15.81 20.64
C GLY A 99 13.13 -15.00 19.36
N VAL A 100 14.21 -14.48 18.77
CA VAL A 100 14.17 -13.74 17.50
C VAL A 100 13.74 -14.66 16.36
N ARG A 101 14.36 -15.85 16.26
CA ARG A 101 14.10 -16.82 15.20
C ARG A 101 12.67 -17.35 15.20
N ARG A 102 12.05 -17.51 16.37
CA ARG A 102 10.65 -17.94 16.50
C ARG A 102 9.66 -16.77 16.47
N GLY A 103 10.06 -15.59 16.94
CA GLY A 103 9.22 -14.40 16.98
C GLY A 103 9.05 -13.72 15.64
N LEU A 104 10.10 -13.67 14.80
CA LEU A 104 10.06 -13.00 13.51
C LEU A 104 9.00 -13.58 12.54
N PRO A 105 8.84 -14.92 12.42
CA PRO A 105 7.74 -15.50 11.67
C PRO A 105 6.36 -15.12 12.21
N VAL A 106 6.19 -15.01 13.53
CA VAL A 106 4.90 -14.59 14.13
C VAL A 106 4.58 -13.14 13.75
N VAL A 107 5.57 -12.24 13.80
CA VAL A 107 5.37 -10.85 13.38
C VAL A 107 5.05 -10.77 11.89
N SER A 108 5.81 -11.47 11.05
CA SER A 108 5.73 -11.37 9.58
C SER A 108 4.51 -12.09 8.99
N ALA A 109 4.16 -13.26 9.51
CA ALA A 109 3.12 -14.12 8.95
C ALA A 109 1.79 -14.11 9.72
N ALA A 110 1.76 -13.62 10.97
CA ALA A 110 0.51 -13.45 11.72
C ALA A 110 0.16 -11.98 11.99
N ILE A 111 1.00 -11.25 12.73
CA ILE A 111 0.64 -9.91 13.24
C ILE A 111 0.48 -8.90 12.10
N CYS A 112 1.51 -8.73 11.26
CA CYS A 112 1.47 -7.78 10.15
C CYS A 112 0.32 -8.05 9.17
N PRO A 113 0.14 -9.27 8.63
CA PRO A 113 -0.93 -9.55 7.68
C PRO A 113 -2.33 -9.49 8.31
N THR A 114 -2.48 -9.82 9.60
CA THR A 114 -3.74 -9.61 10.32
C THR A 114 -4.12 -8.14 10.36
N LEU A 115 -3.18 -7.26 10.74
CA LEU A 115 -3.39 -5.82 10.76
C LEU A 115 -3.70 -5.27 9.35
N VAL A 116 -2.99 -5.76 8.33
CA VAL A 116 -3.26 -5.43 6.92
C VAL A 116 -4.66 -5.87 6.49
N ALA A 117 -5.09 -7.09 6.84
CA ALA A 117 -6.40 -7.59 6.48
C ALA A 117 -7.53 -6.81 7.18
N VAL A 118 -7.38 -6.52 8.47
CA VAL A 118 -8.31 -5.64 9.20
C VAL A 118 -8.36 -4.26 8.55
N ALA A 119 -7.20 -3.71 8.15
CA ALA A 119 -7.15 -2.42 7.48
C ALA A 119 -7.83 -2.43 6.11
N ALA A 120 -7.55 -3.44 5.29
CA ALA A 120 -8.11 -3.60 3.95
C ALA A 120 -9.63 -3.80 4.00
N VAL A 121 -10.11 -4.69 4.87
CA VAL A 121 -11.53 -4.98 5.06
C VAL A 121 -12.27 -3.77 5.60
N SER A 122 -11.69 -3.07 6.59
CA SER A 122 -12.30 -1.84 7.14
C SER A 122 -12.40 -0.74 6.10
N LEU A 123 -11.37 -0.56 5.27
CA LEU A 123 -11.40 0.40 4.17
C LEU A 123 -12.42 -0.01 3.10
N ALA A 124 -12.45 -1.29 2.70
CA ALA A 124 -13.40 -1.81 1.72
C ALA A 124 -14.85 -1.63 2.20
N ARG A 125 -15.14 -1.93 3.47
CA ARG A 125 -16.46 -1.70 4.06
C ARG A 125 -16.79 -0.22 4.14
N HIS A 126 -15.85 0.65 4.55
CA HIS A 126 -16.06 2.10 4.55
C HIS A 126 -16.35 2.66 3.16
N ARG A 127 -15.78 2.07 2.10
CA ARG A 127 -16.08 2.40 0.70
C ARG A 127 -17.37 1.78 0.17
N GLY A 128 -18.09 1.02 1.00
CA GLY A 128 -19.31 0.31 0.64
C GLY A 128 -19.10 -0.95 -0.18
N TRP A 129 -17.87 -1.46 -0.34
CA TRP A 129 -17.59 -2.66 -1.14
C TRP A 129 -18.04 -3.94 -0.43
N LEU A 130 -18.09 -3.93 0.91
CA LEU A 130 -18.49 -5.04 1.75
C LEU A 130 -19.64 -4.62 2.65
N SER A 131 -20.60 -5.53 2.86
CA SER A 131 -21.55 -5.43 3.97
C SER A 131 -20.89 -5.83 5.29
N GLU A 132 -21.47 -5.40 6.41
CA GLU A 132 -20.97 -5.69 7.76
C GLU A 132 -20.75 -7.19 8.02
N PRO A 133 -21.71 -8.09 7.72
CA PRO A 133 -21.52 -9.51 7.99
C PRO A 133 -20.45 -10.15 7.11
N ARG A 134 -20.35 -9.73 5.84
CA ARG A 134 -19.32 -10.24 4.92
C ARG A 134 -17.93 -9.79 5.32
N ALA A 135 -17.79 -8.55 5.78
CA ALA A 135 -16.52 -8.04 6.29
C ALA A 135 -16.03 -8.87 7.49
N LEU A 136 -16.91 -9.20 8.42
CA LEU A 136 -16.57 -10.07 9.55
C LEU A 136 -16.23 -11.49 9.11
N LEU A 137 -17.00 -12.07 8.19
CA LEU A 137 -16.72 -13.41 7.66
C LEU A 137 -15.32 -13.48 7.03
N VAL A 138 -14.93 -12.48 6.25
CA VAL A 138 -13.58 -12.40 5.68
C VAL A 138 -12.51 -12.38 6.78
N LEU A 139 -12.71 -11.63 7.87
CA LEU A 139 -11.75 -11.59 8.98
C LEU A 139 -11.70 -12.89 9.79
N VAL A 140 -12.85 -13.52 10.02
CA VAL A 140 -12.94 -14.83 10.70
C VAL A 140 -12.20 -15.92 9.93
N LEU A 141 -12.13 -15.81 8.60
CA LEU A 141 -11.36 -16.74 7.77
C LEU A 141 -9.88 -16.34 7.66
N ALA A 142 -9.60 -15.04 7.47
CA ALA A 142 -8.24 -14.54 7.24
C ALA A 142 -7.35 -14.63 8.49
N VAL A 143 -7.85 -14.25 9.68
CA VAL A 143 -7.03 -14.21 10.90
C VAL A 143 -6.50 -15.60 11.28
N PRO A 144 -7.31 -16.66 11.35
CA PRO A 144 -6.79 -18.01 11.60
C PRO A 144 -5.85 -18.50 10.50
N SER A 145 -6.09 -18.14 9.23
CA SER A 145 -5.16 -18.45 8.14
C SER A 145 -3.76 -17.90 8.39
N PHE A 146 -3.64 -16.65 8.85
CA PHE A 146 -2.35 -16.04 9.19
C PHE A 146 -1.71 -16.64 10.45
N VAL A 147 -2.50 -16.99 11.47
CA VAL A 147 -2.00 -17.71 12.65
C VAL A 147 -1.42 -19.07 12.25
N LEU A 148 -2.11 -19.82 11.39
CA LEU A 148 -1.63 -21.10 10.88
C LEU A 148 -0.38 -20.94 10.00
N ALA A 149 -0.28 -19.87 9.20
CA ALA A 149 0.91 -19.57 8.42
C ALA A 149 2.13 -19.30 9.33
N ALA A 150 1.97 -18.53 10.41
CA ALA A 150 3.03 -18.31 11.38
C ALA A 150 3.42 -19.60 12.11
N LEU A 151 2.44 -20.41 12.54
CA LEU A 151 2.72 -21.70 13.16
C LEU A 151 3.42 -22.66 12.21
N ALA A 152 3.07 -22.67 10.93
CA ALA A 152 3.75 -23.44 9.90
C ALA A 152 5.22 -23.00 9.75
N ALA A 153 5.48 -21.69 9.71
CA ALA A 153 6.85 -21.18 9.64
C ALA A 153 7.68 -21.54 10.88
N VAL A 154 7.10 -21.48 12.08
CA VAL A 154 7.78 -21.92 13.32
C VAL A 154 7.98 -23.44 13.34
N SER A 155 6.98 -24.22 12.90
CA SER A 155 7.03 -25.68 12.77
C SER A 155 8.15 -26.12 11.83
N TRP A 156 8.30 -25.44 10.69
CA TRP A 156 9.41 -25.66 9.75
C TRP A 156 10.77 -25.44 10.41
N SER A 157 10.95 -24.31 11.11
CA SER A 157 12.21 -23.99 11.78
C SER A 157 12.57 -25.03 12.86
N VAL A 158 11.58 -25.51 13.61
CA VAL A 158 11.79 -26.57 14.62
C VAL A 158 12.18 -27.90 13.96
N GLY A 159 11.55 -28.25 12.83
CA GLY A 159 11.92 -29.45 12.06
C GLY A 159 13.32 -29.37 11.49
N PHE A 160 13.70 -28.20 10.96
CA PHE A 160 15.03 -27.94 10.43
C PHE A 160 16.12 -28.07 11.52
N ASP A 161 15.85 -27.59 12.73
CA ASP A 161 16.76 -27.75 13.88
C ASP A 161 16.91 -29.19 14.37
N ALA A 162 15.85 -29.98 14.26
CA ALA A 162 15.90 -31.39 14.58
C ALA A 162 16.78 -32.12 13.55
N ALA A 163 16.57 -31.84 12.26
CA ALA A 163 17.39 -32.38 11.18
C ALA A 163 18.87 -31.99 11.30
N ASN A 164 19.19 -30.73 11.60
CA ASN A 164 20.58 -30.27 11.78
C ASN A 164 21.31 -30.93 12.97
N ARG A 165 20.56 -31.48 13.93
CA ARG A 165 21.11 -32.21 15.07
C ARG A 165 21.05 -33.72 14.89
N ASP A 166 20.67 -34.19 13.71
CA ASP A 166 20.45 -35.60 13.39
C ASP A 166 19.49 -36.31 14.38
N VAL A 167 18.49 -35.59 14.87
CA VAL A 167 17.44 -36.15 15.75
C VAL A 167 16.08 -36.17 15.04
N PRO A 168 15.21 -37.16 15.33
CA PRO A 168 13.85 -37.17 14.79
C PRO A 168 13.06 -35.91 15.16
N GLY A 169 12.31 -35.37 14.21
CA GLY A 169 11.41 -34.25 14.44
C GLY A 169 10.26 -34.62 15.38
N GLY A 170 9.95 -33.76 16.35
CA GLY A 170 8.79 -33.94 17.23
C GLY A 170 7.45 -33.74 16.52
N TRP A 171 6.34 -33.99 17.23
CA TRP A 171 4.97 -33.89 16.69
C TRP A 171 4.66 -32.54 16.02
N PHE A 172 5.19 -31.44 16.56
CA PHE A 172 4.98 -30.11 16.03
C PHE A 172 5.70 -29.89 14.70
N ALA A 173 6.89 -30.46 14.51
CA ALA A 173 7.59 -30.44 13.23
C ALA A 173 6.84 -31.27 12.17
N GLY A 174 6.26 -32.41 12.58
CA GLY A 174 5.43 -33.25 11.72
C GLY A 174 4.09 -32.60 11.31
N ALA A 175 3.63 -31.57 12.01
CA ALA A 175 2.37 -30.89 11.72
C ALA A 175 2.46 -29.89 10.55
N TRP A 176 3.66 -29.59 10.03
CA TRP A 176 3.90 -28.53 9.05
C TRP A 176 2.94 -28.56 7.85
N ALA A 177 2.81 -29.72 7.19
CA ALA A 177 1.99 -29.87 5.99
C ALA A 177 0.50 -29.58 6.27
N TRP A 178 0.00 -30.03 7.42
CA TRP A 178 -1.39 -29.79 7.83
C TRP A 178 -1.65 -28.33 8.16
N LEU A 179 -0.70 -27.65 8.82
CA LEU A 179 -0.77 -26.23 9.11
C LEU A 179 -0.80 -25.40 7.82
N VAL A 180 0.06 -25.72 6.85
CA VAL A 180 0.09 -25.06 5.53
C VAL A 180 -1.21 -25.31 4.78
N ALA A 181 -1.66 -26.56 4.64
CA ALA A 181 -2.87 -26.90 3.90
C ALA A 181 -4.12 -26.23 4.50
N THR A 182 -4.26 -26.26 5.81
CA THR A 182 -5.39 -25.61 6.52
C THR A 182 -5.31 -24.09 6.41
N GLY A 183 -4.11 -23.51 6.54
CA GLY A 183 -3.89 -22.08 6.37
C GLY A 183 -4.26 -21.60 4.96
N LEU A 184 -3.83 -22.33 3.92
CA LEU A 184 -4.11 -22.01 2.52
C LEU A 184 -5.59 -22.13 2.17
N THR A 185 -6.29 -23.16 2.67
CA THR A 185 -7.73 -23.32 2.42
C THR A 185 -8.55 -22.20 3.05
N LEU A 186 -8.27 -21.81 4.30
CA LEU A 186 -8.91 -20.66 4.94
C LEU A 186 -8.58 -19.34 4.24
N GLY A 187 -7.32 -19.16 3.81
CA GLY A 187 -6.89 -17.98 3.06
C GLY A 187 -7.59 -17.86 1.70
N ALA A 188 -7.68 -18.97 0.96
CA ALA A 188 -8.40 -19.03 -0.31
C ALA A 188 -9.90 -18.74 -0.12
N ALA A 189 -10.52 -19.27 0.93
CA ALA A 189 -11.91 -18.98 1.28
C ALA A 189 -12.12 -17.49 1.60
N ALA A 190 -11.22 -16.88 2.38
CA ALA A 190 -11.29 -15.45 2.71
C ALA A 190 -11.22 -14.56 1.44
N ILE A 191 -10.29 -14.86 0.53
CA ILE A 191 -10.13 -14.16 -0.76
C ILE A 191 -11.37 -14.34 -1.63
N THR A 192 -11.90 -15.57 -1.68
CA THR A 192 -13.11 -15.90 -2.45
C THR A 192 -14.31 -15.08 -1.96
N VAL A 193 -14.57 -15.07 -0.65
CA VAL A 193 -15.68 -14.29 -0.06
C VAL A 193 -15.50 -12.80 -0.34
N PHE A 194 -14.28 -12.28 -0.18
CA PHE A 194 -13.98 -10.88 -0.44
C PHE A 194 -14.23 -10.50 -1.91
N LEU A 195 -13.67 -11.25 -2.86
CA LEU A 195 -13.81 -10.97 -4.28
C LEU A 195 -15.23 -11.18 -4.78
N ALA A 196 -15.92 -12.23 -4.35
CA ALA A 196 -17.32 -12.45 -4.68
C ALA A 196 -18.20 -11.28 -4.21
N ALA A 197 -17.92 -10.71 -3.04
CA ALA A 197 -18.64 -9.54 -2.54
C ALA A 197 -18.36 -8.27 -3.37
N VAL A 198 -17.12 -8.05 -3.77
CA VAL A 198 -16.73 -6.92 -4.64
C VAL A 198 -17.35 -7.07 -6.05
N LEU A 199 -17.25 -8.28 -6.63
CA LEU A 199 -17.78 -8.60 -7.95
C LEU A 199 -19.31 -8.62 -7.98
N GLY A 200 -19.98 -8.95 -6.88
CA GLY A 200 -21.43 -8.88 -6.76
C GLY A 200 -22.01 -7.47 -6.92
N ARG A 201 -21.17 -6.43 -6.92
CA ARG A 201 -21.56 -5.05 -7.25
C ARG A 201 -21.52 -4.74 -8.76
N THR A 202 -21.00 -5.67 -9.56
CA THR A 202 -20.96 -5.56 -11.02
C THR A 202 -22.22 -6.20 -11.61
N ARG A 203 -22.38 -6.13 -12.95
CA ARG A 203 -23.49 -6.80 -13.67
C ARG A 203 -23.28 -8.31 -13.84
N LEU A 204 -22.25 -8.88 -13.22
CA LEU A 204 -21.95 -10.32 -13.32
C LEU A 204 -22.98 -11.14 -12.54
N HIS A 205 -23.30 -12.32 -13.07
CA HIS A 205 -24.14 -13.29 -12.35
C HIS A 205 -23.44 -13.72 -11.04
N PRO A 206 -24.17 -13.86 -9.91
CA PRO A 206 -23.57 -14.18 -8.61
C PRO A 206 -22.68 -15.43 -8.63
N ALA A 207 -23.10 -16.49 -9.33
CA ALA A 207 -22.32 -17.72 -9.47
C ALA A 207 -20.98 -17.50 -10.18
N ALA A 208 -20.96 -16.64 -11.20
CA ALA A 208 -19.72 -16.29 -11.90
C ALA A 208 -18.78 -15.49 -10.99
N GLY A 209 -19.31 -14.58 -10.16
CA GLY A 209 -18.53 -13.86 -9.15
C GLY A 209 -17.88 -14.79 -8.12
N VAL A 210 -18.61 -15.82 -7.65
CA VAL A 210 -18.08 -16.85 -6.76
C VAL A 210 -17.02 -17.69 -7.46
N GLY A 211 -17.27 -18.14 -8.70
CA GLY A 211 -16.31 -18.92 -9.48
C GLY A 211 -14.99 -18.19 -9.73
N ILE A 212 -15.05 -16.92 -10.12
CA ILE A 212 -13.87 -16.05 -10.27
C ILE A 212 -13.16 -15.89 -8.91
N GLY A 213 -13.93 -15.66 -7.84
CA GLY A 213 -13.39 -15.56 -6.49
C GLY A 213 -12.63 -16.81 -6.06
N LEU A 214 -13.17 -17.99 -6.35
CA LEU A 214 -12.56 -19.29 -6.02
C LEU A 214 -11.26 -19.49 -6.78
N LEU A 215 -11.27 -19.27 -8.10
CA LEU A 215 -10.07 -19.37 -8.94
C LEU A 215 -8.99 -18.41 -8.44
N ALA A 216 -9.35 -17.15 -8.19
CA ALA A 216 -8.43 -16.16 -7.66
C ALA A 216 -7.92 -16.54 -6.26
N GLY A 217 -8.77 -17.10 -5.39
CA GLY A 217 -8.40 -17.56 -4.06
C GLY A 217 -7.39 -18.70 -4.08
N VAL A 218 -7.63 -19.72 -4.91
CA VAL A 218 -6.72 -20.88 -5.05
C VAL A 218 -5.35 -20.46 -5.57
N VAL A 219 -5.29 -19.49 -6.49
CA VAL A 219 -4.02 -18.99 -7.03
C VAL A 219 -3.33 -18.00 -6.08
N ALA A 220 -4.08 -17.07 -5.50
CA ALA A 220 -3.51 -15.99 -4.70
C ALA A 220 -3.10 -16.45 -3.30
N ALA A 221 -3.79 -17.41 -2.68
CA ALA A 221 -3.48 -17.83 -1.31
C ALA A 221 -2.05 -18.40 -1.18
N PRO A 222 -1.55 -19.30 -2.05
CA PRO A 222 -0.15 -19.74 -2.01
C PRO A 222 0.84 -18.61 -2.26
N LEU A 223 0.56 -17.72 -3.22
CA LEU A 223 1.44 -16.59 -3.54
C LEU A 223 1.55 -15.60 -2.37
N ILE A 224 0.41 -15.27 -1.75
CA ILE A 224 0.37 -14.42 -0.56
C ILE A 224 1.08 -15.15 0.59
N GLY A 225 0.74 -16.41 0.86
CA GLY A 225 1.37 -17.21 1.92
C GLY A 225 2.89 -17.27 1.81
N ALA A 226 3.43 -17.54 0.62
CA ALA A 226 4.87 -17.52 0.37
C ALA A 226 5.48 -16.12 0.55
N SER A 227 4.77 -15.06 0.16
CA SER A 227 5.24 -13.69 0.33
C SER A 227 5.38 -13.29 1.82
N LEU A 228 4.57 -13.88 2.71
CA LEU A 228 4.56 -13.60 4.16
C LEU A 228 5.77 -14.16 4.92
N LEU A 229 6.67 -14.89 4.25
CA LEU A 229 7.98 -15.26 4.82
C LEU A 229 8.81 -14.04 5.21
N THR A 230 8.46 -12.87 4.68
CA THR A 230 9.11 -11.61 4.98
C THR A 230 8.08 -10.53 5.33
N PRO A 231 8.46 -9.50 6.11
CA PRO A 231 7.56 -8.38 6.41
C PRO A 231 7.31 -7.44 5.22
N TYR A 232 8.04 -7.61 4.10
CA TYR A 232 8.01 -6.72 2.93
C TYR A 232 6.62 -6.52 2.32
N PRO A 233 5.86 -7.58 1.98
CA PRO A 233 4.58 -7.41 1.29
C PRO A 233 3.53 -6.76 2.19
N ALA A 234 3.55 -7.09 3.49
CA ALA A 234 2.67 -6.48 4.47
C ALA A 234 2.94 -4.98 4.62
N ALA A 235 4.21 -4.54 4.63
CA ALA A 235 4.55 -3.13 4.64
C ALA A 235 4.02 -2.39 3.41
N VAL A 236 4.19 -2.95 2.21
CA VAL A 236 3.69 -2.36 0.96
C VAL A 236 2.17 -2.26 0.95
N ALA A 237 1.49 -3.32 1.37
CA ALA A 237 0.04 -3.35 1.47
C ALA A 237 -0.47 -2.31 2.49
N ALA A 238 0.15 -2.25 3.67
CA ALA A 238 -0.20 -1.29 4.71
C ALA A 238 0.00 0.17 4.26
N ALA A 239 1.14 0.49 3.62
CA ALA A 239 1.40 1.81 3.03
C ALA A 239 0.32 2.18 1.99
N SER A 240 0.00 1.24 1.10
CA SER A 240 -1.00 1.43 0.05
C SER A 240 -2.38 1.71 0.65
N ILE A 241 -2.78 0.95 1.67
CA ILE A 241 -4.06 1.11 2.37
C ILE A 241 -4.10 2.45 3.12
N ALA A 242 -3.04 2.83 3.83
CA ALA A 242 -2.97 4.10 4.54
C ALA A 242 -3.10 5.30 3.59
N VAL A 243 -2.41 5.26 2.45
CA VAL A 243 -2.54 6.28 1.40
C VAL A 243 -3.95 6.30 0.82
N LEU A 244 -4.50 5.14 0.46
CA LEU A 244 -5.87 5.03 -0.08
C LEU A 244 -6.90 5.55 0.91
N ALA A 245 -6.76 5.26 2.20
CA ALA A 245 -7.66 5.72 3.24
C ALA A 245 -7.59 7.25 3.46
N LEU A 246 -6.58 7.96 2.95
CA LEU A 246 -6.52 9.42 2.97
C LEU A 246 -6.99 10.08 1.65
N LEU A 247 -7.19 9.31 0.59
CA LEU A 247 -7.73 9.82 -0.67
C LEU A 247 -9.26 10.07 -0.54
N PRO A 248 -9.78 11.17 -1.13
CA PRO A 248 -11.20 11.48 -1.07
C PRO A 248 -12.03 10.41 -1.80
N LEU A 249 -13.19 10.07 -1.22
CA LEU A 249 -14.21 9.28 -1.92
C LEU A 249 -14.81 10.17 -3.01
N ARG A 250 -14.98 9.63 -4.23
CA ARG A 250 -15.58 10.37 -5.36
C ARG A 250 -16.99 10.93 -5.04
N SER A 251 -17.67 10.38 -4.04
CA SER A 251 -19.02 10.78 -3.61
C SER A 251 -19.10 11.94 -2.60
N GLU A 252 -17.99 12.44 -2.04
CA GLU A 252 -18.00 13.66 -1.20
C GLU A 252 -18.09 14.96 -2.04
N ARG A 253 -18.70 14.88 -3.23
CA ARG A 253 -19.04 16.04 -4.07
C ARG A 253 -20.53 16.34 -3.98
N VAL A 254 -21.02 16.70 -2.80
CA VAL A 254 -22.25 17.50 -2.70
C VAL A 254 -22.09 18.53 -1.58
N THR A 255 -21.27 19.53 -1.86
CA THR A 255 -21.65 20.91 -1.54
C THR A 255 -21.43 21.66 -2.85
N PRO A 256 -22.46 22.30 -3.45
CA PRO A 256 -22.24 23.24 -4.53
C PRO A 256 -21.52 24.44 -3.93
N GLN A 257 -20.20 24.32 -3.79
CA GLN A 257 -19.36 25.45 -3.47
C GLN A 257 -19.43 26.38 -4.67
N ALA A 258 -19.98 27.57 -4.44
CA ALA A 258 -20.17 28.66 -5.37
C ALA A 258 -19.10 28.70 -6.46
N ALA A 259 -19.56 28.78 -7.71
CA ALA A 259 -18.79 28.92 -8.94
C ALA A 259 -17.31 29.29 -8.72
N ALA A 260 -16.47 28.27 -8.53
CA ALA A 260 -15.04 28.47 -8.57
C ALA A 260 -14.70 28.84 -10.01
N ALA A 261 -14.27 30.09 -10.22
CA ALA A 261 -13.75 30.59 -11.48
C ALA A 261 -12.83 29.54 -12.13
N PRO A 262 -12.84 29.38 -13.47
CA PRO A 262 -12.06 28.36 -14.15
C PRO A 262 -10.59 28.51 -13.77
N LEU A 263 -10.12 27.59 -12.91
CA LEU A 263 -8.75 27.58 -12.44
C LEU A 263 -7.86 27.20 -13.62
N THR A 264 -7.22 28.19 -14.24
CA THR A 264 -6.11 27.97 -15.16
C THR A 264 -5.04 27.16 -14.44
N ARG A 265 -4.83 25.91 -14.88
CA ARG A 265 -3.65 25.14 -14.48
C ARG A 265 -2.42 25.91 -14.97
N GLY A 266 -1.43 26.10 -14.11
CA GLY A 266 -0.15 26.70 -14.51
C GLY A 266 0.41 25.93 -15.69
N ASN A 267 0.49 26.58 -16.85
CA ASN A 267 1.13 26.01 -18.03
C ASN A 267 2.65 26.02 -17.80
N VAL A 268 3.31 24.91 -18.12
CA VAL A 268 4.78 24.86 -18.04
C VAL A 268 5.33 25.68 -19.22
N ALA A 269 6.10 26.72 -18.92
CA ALA A 269 6.73 27.57 -19.94
C ALA A 269 7.49 26.73 -20.99
N ALA A 270 7.52 27.17 -22.25
CA ALA A 270 8.15 26.43 -23.34
C ALA A 270 9.63 26.12 -23.08
N GLY A 271 10.39 27.07 -22.53
CA GLY A 271 11.79 26.87 -22.13
C GLY A 271 11.95 25.77 -21.08
N ASN A 272 11.16 25.81 -20.00
CA ASN A 272 11.16 24.78 -18.96
C ASN A 272 10.79 23.39 -19.51
N ARG A 273 9.89 23.32 -20.50
CA ARG A 273 9.57 22.05 -21.17
C ARG A 273 10.73 21.50 -21.98
N SER A 274 11.41 22.35 -22.75
CA SER A 274 12.57 21.94 -23.55
C SER A 274 13.70 21.43 -22.65
N LEU A 275 14.04 22.21 -21.61
CA LEU A 275 15.05 21.85 -20.62
C LEU A 275 14.71 20.54 -19.90
N SER A 276 13.47 20.36 -19.42
CA SER A 276 13.06 19.10 -18.79
C SER A 276 13.14 17.89 -19.73
N ARG A 277 12.90 18.06 -21.04
CA ARG A 277 13.06 16.98 -22.02
C ARG A 277 14.52 16.64 -22.27
N ALA A 278 15.38 17.66 -22.41
CA ALA A 278 16.81 17.47 -22.61
C ALA A 278 17.44 16.73 -21.42
N LEU A 279 17.10 17.14 -20.18
CA LEU A 279 17.55 16.48 -18.96
C LEU A 279 17.04 15.02 -18.87
N ALA A 280 15.80 14.77 -19.25
CA ALA A 280 15.25 13.41 -19.27
C ALA A 280 15.94 12.52 -20.33
N TRP A 281 16.23 13.04 -21.51
CA TRP A 281 16.99 12.32 -22.54
C TRP A 281 18.43 12.05 -22.14
N LEU A 282 19.09 13.01 -21.49
CA LEU A 282 20.42 12.83 -20.91
C LEU A 282 20.41 11.68 -19.89
N ALA A 283 19.40 11.64 -19.02
CA ALA A 283 19.25 10.57 -18.05
C ALA A 283 18.97 9.20 -18.70
N THR A 284 18.17 9.16 -19.76
CA THR A 284 17.94 7.94 -20.55
C THR A 284 19.23 7.43 -21.18
N ALA A 285 20.01 8.31 -21.82
CA ALA A 285 21.25 7.93 -22.51
C ALA A 285 22.30 7.42 -21.51
N GLY A 286 22.59 8.20 -20.46
CA GLY A 286 23.56 7.79 -19.43
C GLY A 286 23.11 6.53 -18.69
N GLY A 287 21.82 6.42 -18.38
CA GLY A 287 21.24 5.22 -17.77
C GLY A 287 21.32 3.98 -18.67
N ALA A 288 21.08 4.11 -19.97
CA ALA A 288 21.22 3.02 -20.93
C ALA A 288 22.68 2.53 -21.02
N VAL A 289 23.65 3.46 -21.02
CA VAL A 289 25.08 3.11 -20.96
C VAL A 289 25.39 2.31 -19.69
N GLY A 290 24.89 2.76 -18.54
CA GLY A 290 25.07 2.05 -17.27
C GLY A 290 24.47 0.63 -17.29
N VAL A 291 23.26 0.46 -17.83
CA VAL A 291 22.63 -0.86 -17.97
C VAL A 291 23.40 -1.77 -18.93
N ILE A 292 23.82 -1.27 -20.09
CA ILE A 292 24.61 -2.05 -21.05
C ILE A 292 25.94 -2.48 -20.42
N TYR A 293 26.60 -1.56 -19.71
CA TYR A 293 27.84 -1.85 -18.99
C TYR A 293 27.64 -2.89 -17.88
N ALA A 294 26.55 -2.78 -17.09
CA ALA A 294 26.24 -3.76 -16.06
C ALA A 294 26.09 -5.19 -16.61
N LEU A 295 25.51 -5.33 -17.80
CA LEU A 295 25.21 -6.62 -18.41
C LEU A 295 26.37 -7.21 -19.23
N THR A 296 27.23 -6.36 -19.78
CA THR A 296 28.24 -6.78 -20.77
C THR A 296 29.67 -6.38 -20.44
N GLY A 297 29.87 -5.47 -19.49
CA GLY A 297 31.14 -4.80 -19.21
C GLY A 297 32.30 -5.75 -18.92
N SER A 298 32.05 -6.87 -18.25
CA SER A 298 33.07 -7.90 -17.94
C SER A 298 33.67 -8.56 -19.18
N ARG A 299 33.05 -8.42 -20.36
CA ARG A 299 33.55 -9.01 -21.61
C ARG A 299 34.51 -8.11 -22.37
N TRP A 300 34.53 -6.81 -22.08
CA TRP A 300 35.22 -5.83 -22.93
C TRP A 300 35.88 -4.68 -22.18
N SER A 301 35.57 -4.48 -20.89
CA SER A 301 36.19 -3.44 -20.05
C SER A 301 37.27 -4.05 -19.17
N SER A 302 38.50 -3.54 -19.29
CA SER A 302 39.62 -3.91 -18.42
C SER A 302 39.41 -3.53 -16.95
N GLY A 303 38.48 -2.60 -16.67
CA GLY A 303 38.11 -2.19 -15.30
C GLY A 303 37.06 -3.08 -14.62
N ALA A 304 36.50 -4.07 -15.33
CA ALA A 304 35.50 -4.99 -14.82
C ALA A 304 36.08 -6.41 -14.73
N VAL A 305 36.72 -6.72 -13.60
CA VAL A 305 37.42 -8.01 -13.37
C VAL A 305 36.46 -9.20 -13.46
N ASP A 306 35.19 -9.02 -13.08
CA ASP A 306 34.13 -10.01 -13.25
C ASP A 306 32.77 -9.34 -13.53
N SER A 307 31.74 -10.16 -13.77
CA SER A 307 30.36 -9.70 -14.02
C SER A 307 29.73 -9.00 -12.81
N THR A 308 30.16 -9.28 -11.59
CA THR A 308 29.64 -8.65 -10.37
C THR A 308 30.16 -7.22 -10.24
N VAL A 309 31.44 -7.01 -10.49
CA VAL A 309 32.09 -5.69 -10.54
C VAL A 309 31.52 -4.87 -11.70
N ALA A 310 31.36 -5.48 -12.88
CA ALA A 310 30.70 -4.83 -14.02
C ALA A 310 29.28 -4.35 -13.65
N MET A 311 28.50 -5.22 -12.99
CA MET A 311 27.14 -4.91 -12.54
C MET A 311 27.13 -3.75 -11.55
N GLY A 312 28.01 -3.77 -10.54
CA GLY A 312 28.12 -2.69 -9.55
C GLY A 312 28.44 -1.35 -10.20
N GLN A 313 29.44 -1.30 -11.08
CA GLN A 313 29.82 -0.10 -11.82
C GLN A 313 28.68 0.41 -12.71
N GLY A 314 27.97 -0.48 -13.41
CA GLY A 314 26.82 -0.10 -14.24
C GLY A 314 25.63 0.42 -13.44
N ILE A 315 25.38 -0.12 -12.23
CA ILE A 315 24.38 0.42 -11.29
C ILE A 315 24.78 1.83 -10.85
N THR A 316 26.04 2.06 -10.48
CA THR A 316 26.56 3.39 -10.11
C THR A 316 26.35 4.40 -11.24
N ILE A 317 26.74 4.06 -12.48
CA ILE A 317 26.55 4.92 -13.66
C ILE A 317 25.06 5.27 -13.85
N SER A 318 24.18 4.27 -13.74
CA SER A 318 22.74 4.44 -13.95
C SER A 318 22.09 5.33 -12.90
N LEU A 319 22.45 5.15 -11.61
CA LEU A 319 21.93 5.97 -10.52
C LEU A 319 22.40 7.43 -10.62
N VAL A 320 23.68 7.68 -10.89
CA VAL A 320 24.20 9.04 -11.10
C VAL A 320 23.54 9.69 -12.33
N SER A 321 23.35 8.93 -13.41
CA SER A 321 22.68 9.40 -14.62
C SER A 321 21.20 9.72 -14.42
N SER A 322 20.58 9.29 -13.31
CA SER A 322 19.18 9.60 -13.01
C SER A 322 18.97 10.96 -12.33
N LEU A 323 20.03 11.65 -11.88
CA LEU A 323 19.92 12.97 -11.24
C LEU A 323 19.32 14.05 -12.16
N PRO A 324 19.68 14.15 -13.45
CA PRO A 324 19.00 15.03 -14.41
C PRO A 324 17.49 14.76 -14.51
N LEU A 325 17.05 13.50 -14.41
CA LEU A 325 15.62 13.17 -14.41
C LEU A 325 14.91 13.77 -13.20
N LEU A 326 15.51 13.68 -12.00
CA LEU A 326 14.93 14.28 -10.79
C LEU A 326 14.80 15.80 -10.92
N ALA A 327 15.80 16.47 -11.51
CA ALA A 327 15.74 17.89 -11.82
C ALA A 327 14.62 18.20 -12.84
N ALA A 328 14.49 17.40 -13.90
CA ALA A 328 13.43 17.55 -14.90
C ALA A 328 12.03 17.43 -14.28
N VAL A 329 11.83 16.45 -13.40
CA VAL A 329 10.60 16.26 -12.63
C VAL A 329 10.35 17.45 -11.70
N GLY A 330 11.37 17.94 -11.01
CA GLY A 330 11.29 19.11 -10.14
C GLY A 330 10.82 20.37 -10.86
N ILE A 331 11.39 20.67 -12.02
CA ILE A 331 10.99 21.81 -12.86
C ILE A 331 9.51 21.72 -13.24
N VAL A 332 9.05 20.56 -13.69
CA VAL A 332 7.64 20.36 -14.10
C VAL A 332 6.69 20.41 -12.91
N LEU A 333 7.06 19.79 -11.79
CA LEU A 333 6.22 19.79 -10.58
C LEU A 333 6.15 21.18 -9.96
N ALA A 334 7.25 21.91 -9.90
CA ALA A 334 7.28 23.27 -9.34
C ALA A 334 6.42 24.22 -10.20
N ALA A 335 6.50 24.10 -11.53
CA ALA A 335 5.67 24.89 -12.44
C ALA A 335 4.16 24.57 -12.35
N ARG A 336 3.79 23.34 -11.93
CA ARG A 336 2.39 22.89 -11.80
C ARG A 336 1.82 23.00 -10.39
N SER A 337 2.68 23.12 -9.38
CA SER A 337 2.31 23.09 -7.97
C SER A 337 1.98 24.49 -7.46
N ARG A 338 0.96 24.60 -6.61
CA ARG A 338 0.65 25.82 -5.84
C ARG A 338 1.36 25.85 -4.49
N ARG A 339 2.21 24.86 -4.20
CA ARG A 339 2.92 24.74 -2.92
C ARG A 339 4.27 25.47 -2.98
N PRO A 340 4.80 25.92 -1.82
CA PRO A 340 6.16 26.43 -1.71
C PRO A 340 7.19 25.53 -2.43
N PRO A 341 8.19 26.10 -3.10
CA PRO A 341 9.22 25.34 -3.82
C PRO A 341 9.90 24.28 -2.95
N ALA A 342 10.11 24.56 -1.66
CA ALA A 342 10.70 23.63 -0.69
C ALA A 342 9.98 22.27 -0.62
N HIS A 343 8.65 22.22 -0.75
CA HIS A 343 7.87 20.97 -0.71
C HIS A 343 7.89 20.18 -2.04
N THR A 344 8.48 20.76 -3.07
CA THR A 344 8.75 20.10 -4.35
C THR A 344 10.20 19.65 -4.42
N TRP A 345 11.13 20.55 -4.13
CA TRP A 345 12.57 20.31 -4.25
C TRP A 345 13.16 19.54 -3.06
N GLY A 346 12.69 19.76 -1.83
CA GLY A 346 13.19 19.06 -0.64
C GLY A 346 13.16 17.53 -0.78
N PRO A 347 12.01 16.91 -1.10
CA PRO A 347 11.94 15.47 -1.35
C PRO A 347 12.82 14.99 -2.51
N LEU A 348 12.92 15.78 -3.59
CA LEU A 348 13.73 15.40 -4.76
C LEU A 348 15.23 15.46 -4.47
N LEU A 349 15.67 16.43 -3.66
CA LEU A 349 17.06 16.55 -3.20
C LEU A 349 17.42 15.38 -2.27
N LEU A 350 16.55 15.02 -1.33
CA LEU A 350 16.76 13.84 -0.49
C LEU A 350 16.82 12.55 -1.31
N LEU A 351 15.97 12.42 -2.36
CA LEU A 351 16.01 11.28 -3.27
C LEU A 351 17.29 11.26 -4.13
N ALA A 352 17.78 12.43 -4.56
CA ALA A 352 19.06 12.55 -5.25
C ALA A 352 20.23 12.12 -4.36
N LEU A 353 20.26 12.60 -3.11
CA LEU A 353 21.26 12.18 -2.11
C LEU A 353 21.16 10.69 -1.81
N SER A 354 19.95 10.13 -1.77
CA SER A 354 19.72 8.69 -1.63
C SER A 354 20.37 7.90 -2.77
N PHE A 355 20.17 8.32 -4.02
CA PHE A 355 20.77 7.67 -5.18
C PHE A 355 22.30 7.79 -5.19
N LEU A 356 22.84 8.95 -4.80
CA LEU A 356 24.29 9.14 -4.66
C LEU A 356 24.88 8.25 -3.58
N ALA A 357 24.24 8.12 -2.41
CA ALA A 357 24.71 7.26 -1.33
C ALA A 357 24.76 5.78 -1.76
N VAL A 358 23.74 5.29 -2.49
CA VAL A 358 23.74 3.92 -3.04
C VAL A 358 24.76 3.77 -4.16
N ALA A 359 24.91 4.76 -5.04
CA ALA A 359 25.90 4.73 -6.12
C ALA A 359 27.33 4.66 -5.57
N LEU A 360 27.61 5.40 -4.50
CA LEU A 360 28.89 5.35 -3.77
C LEU A 360 29.07 4.03 -3.03
N ALA A 361 28.00 3.45 -2.47
CA ALA A 361 28.07 2.12 -1.87
C ALA A 361 28.60 1.09 -2.85
N TYR A 362 28.09 1.10 -4.10
CA TYR A 362 28.50 0.17 -5.15
C TYR A 362 29.95 0.29 -5.61
N VAL A 363 30.67 1.36 -5.26
CA VAL A 363 32.13 1.44 -5.46
C VAL A 363 32.86 0.41 -4.58
N GLY A 364 32.29 0.05 -3.43
CA GLY A 364 32.81 -1.00 -2.55
C GLY A 364 32.41 -2.43 -2.94
N ALA A 365 31.68 -2.61 -4.05
CA ALA A 365 31.26 -3.94 -4.50
C ALA A 365 32.48 -4.82 -4.87
N PRO A 366 32.42 -6.15 -4.61
CA PRO A 366 31.27 -6.91 -4.10
C PRO A 366 31.18 -7.01 -2.57
N SER A 367 32.05 -6.32 -1.82
CA SER A 367 32.11 -6.47 -0.36
C SER A 367 30.96 -5.77 0.37
N TRP A 368 30.04 -6.56 0.93
CA TRP A 368 28.88 -6.03 1.66
C TRP A 368 29.28 -5.08 2.80
N ASP A 369 30.33 -5.39 3.56
CA ASP A 369 30.80 -4.56 4.68
C ASP A 369 31.12 -3.13 4.25
N ARG A 370 31.63 -2.94 3.03
CA ARG A 370 31.91 -1.62 2.46
C ARG A 370 30.67 -0.94 1.88
N MET A 371 29.67 -1.72 1.48
CA MET A 371 28.43 -1.24 0.86
C MET A 371 27.37 -0.86 1.92
N ALA A 372 27.34 -1.56 3.05
CA ALA A 372 26.24 -1.54 4.02
C ALA A 372 25.89 -0.12 4.51
N LEU A 373 26.89 0.69 4.86
CA LEU A 373 26.68 2.06 5.32
C LEU A 373 26.06 2.96 4.24
N GLY A 374 26.53 2.87 3.00
CA GLY A 374 25.97 3.65 1.89
C GLY A 374 24.53 3.23 1.56
N PHE A 375 24.21 1.94 1.69
CA PHE A 375 22.84 1.43 1.58
C PHE A 375 21.93 1.90 2.73
N ALA A 376 22.43 1.89 3.97
CA ALA A 376 21.68 2.39 5.12
C ALA A 376 21.40 3.89 5.00
N ALA A 377 22.41 4.69 4.66
CA ALA A 377 22.29 6.12 4.40
C ALA A 377 21.32 6.39 3.25
N GLY A 378 21.49 5.70 2.12
CA GLY A 378 20.64 5.80 0.95
C GLY A 378 19.18 5.45 1.25
N SER A 379 18.93 4.37 1.97
CA SER A 379 17.59 3.93 2.36
C SER A 379 16.91 4.94 3.30
N THR A 380 17.67 5.49 4.26
CA THR A 380 17.18 6.51 5.21
C THR A 380 16.81 7.81 4.48
N LEU A 381 17.67 8.28 3.58
CA LEU A 381 17.42 9.48 2.78
C LEU A 381 16.22 9.29 1.84
N GLY A 382 16.10 8.12 1.21
CA GLY A 382 14.96 7.79 0.35
C GLY A 382 13.65 7.69 1.15
N GLY A 383 13.70 7.12 2.36
CA GLY A 383 12.57 7.06 3.27
C GLY A 383 12.13 8.46 3.71
N ALA A 384 13.08 9.33 4.06
CA ALA A 384 12.82 10.73 4.41
C ALA A 384 12.23 11.51 3.21
N ALA A 385 12.71 11.26 2.00
CA ALA A 385 12.15 11.82 0.77
C ALA A 385 10.67 11.45 0.60
N ILE A 386 10.34 10.16 0.75
CA ILE A 386 8.96 9.65 0.64
C ILE A 386 8.08 10.22 1.74
N ALA A 387 8.57 10.25 2.99
CA ALA A 387 7.85 10.84 4.11
C ALA A 387 7.55 12.32 3.86
N TRP A 388 8.53 13.13 3.49
CA TRP A 388 8.29 14.54 3.21
C TRP A 388 7.33 14.75 2.03
N TRP A 389 7.50 13.97 0.96
CA TRP A 389 6.62 14.02 -0.19
C TRP A 389 5.17 13.69 0.16
N ALA A 390 4.95 12.63 0.94
CA ALA A 390 3.63 12.19 1.39
C ALA A 390 3.01 13.18 2.39
N ALA A 391 3.79 13.65 3.37
CA ALA A 391 3.34 14.59 4.39
C ALA A 391 2.86 15.93 3.83
N THR A 392 3.31 16.31 2.64
CA THR A 392 2.88 17.55 1.98
C THR A 392 1.72 17.35 1.00
N ARG A 393 1.46 16.11 0.58
CA ARG A 393 0.52 15.76 -0.50
C ARG A 393 -0.75 15.06 -0.05
N LEU A 394 -0.70 14.33 1.05
CA LEU A 394 -1.85 13.68 1.65
C LEU A 394 -2.85 14.71 2.20
N ARG A 395 -4.14 14.35 2.16
CA ARG A 395 -5.24 15.16 2.69
C ARG A 395 -5.68 14.62 4.05
N GLY A 396 -6.20 15.49 4.91
CA GLY A 396 -6.69 15.13 6.24
C GLY A 396 -5.97 15.89 7.37
N PRO A 397 -6.23 15.51 8.64
CA PRO A 397 -5.61 16.12 9.80
C PRO A 397 -4.07 16.04 9.73
N VAL A 398 -3.40 17.11 10.16
CA VAL A 398 -1.92 17.23 10.08
C VAL A 398 -1.24 16.07 10.81
N ALA A 399 -1.70 15.73 12.02
CA ALA A 399 -1.14 14.64 12.81
C ALA A 399 -1.21 13.30 12.08
N ALA A 400 -2.39 12.91 11.57
CA ALA A 400 -2.56 11.64 10.84
C ALA A 400 -1.66 11.57 9.61
N ARG A 401 -1.57 12.68 8.86
CA ARG A 401 -0.72 12.78 7.68
C ARG A 401 0.76 12.61 8.00
N ILE A 402 1.26 13.28 9.04
CA ILE A 402 2.66 13.16 9.47
C ILE A 402 2.95 11.73 9.92
N VAL A 403 2.10 11.16 10.77
CA VAL A 403 2.27 9.78 11.26
C VAL A 403 2.35 8.78 10.12
N ILE A 404 1.42 8.86 9.16
CA ILE A 404 1.40 7.95 8.00
C ILE A 404 2.61 8.17 7.11
N ALA A 405 2.95 9.42 6.82
CA ALA A 405 4.10 9.74 6.00
C ALA A 405 5.41 9.23 6.62
N VAL A 406 5.59 9.42 7.92
CA VAL A 406 6.74 8.91 8.68
C VAL A 406 6.73 7.38 8.69
N ALA A 407 5.59 6.73 8.97
CA ALA A 407 5.49 5.27 8.97
C ALA A 407 5.82 4.66 7.59
N VAL A 408 5.35 5.28 6.50
CA VAL A 408 5.68 4.86 5.12
C VAL A 408 7.15 5.09 4.81
N GLY A 409 7.72 6.22 5.23
CA GLY A 409 9.15 6.52 5.04
C GLY A 409 10.05 5.57 5.82
N ILE A 410 9.73 5.29 7.08
CA ILE A 410 10.42 4.28 7.91
C ILE A 410 10.27 2.91 7.27
N GLY A 411 9.07 2.54 6.82
CA GLY A 411 8.83 1.29 6.09
C GLY A 411 9.75 1.17 4.88
N TYR A 412 9.85 2.22 4.05
CA TYR A 412 10.80 2.22 2.93
C TYR A 412 12.25 2.06 3.39
N ALA A 413 12.67 2.84 4.39
CA ALA A 413 14.06 2.86 4.85
C ALA A 413 14.49 1.53 5.49
N ALA A 414 13.62 0.93 6.31
CA ALA A 414 13.89 -0.31 7.04
C ALA A 414 13.84 -1.56 6.16
N LEU A 415 13.12 -1.51 5.04
CA LEU A 415 12.75 -2.72 4.31
C LEU A 415 13.07 -2.66 2.81
N GLN A 416 12.82 -1.54 2.15
CA GLN A 416 12.79 -1.50 0.69
C GLN A 416 13.99 -0.82 0.05
N GLY A 417 14.65 0.12 0.74
CA GLY A 417 15.76 0.85 0.14
C GLY A 417 16.93 -0.03 -0.33
N MET A 418 17.19 -1.15 0.37
CA MET A 418 18.27 -2.09 0.02
C MET A 418 17.99 -2.92 -1.24
N LEU A 419 16.74 -3.33 -1.48
CA LEU A 419 16.36 -4.16 -2.62
C LEU A 419 15.88 -3.33 -3.82
N ILE A 420 15.20 -2.21 -3.56
CA ILE A 420 14.59 -1.38 -4.60
C ILE A 420 15.63 -0.52 -5.31
N ALA A 421 16.59 0.08 -4.62
CA ALA A 421 17.53 1.00 -5.25
C ALA A 421 18.34 0.35 -6.41
N PRO A 422 18.83 -0.89 -6.29
CA PRO A 422 19.47 -1.60 -7.40
C PRO A 422 18.50 -1.89 -8.55
N LEU A 423 17.27 -2.35 -8.26
CA LEU A 423 16.25 -2.60 -9.27
C LEU A 423 15.81 -1.33 -10.01
N LEU A 424 15.78 -0.19 -9.32
CA LEU A 424 15.48 1.10 -9.92
C LEU A 424 16.53 1.48 -10.97
N SER A 425 17.80 1.15 -10.76
CA SER A 425 18.86 1.48 -11.73
C SER A 425 18.58 0.93 -13.14
N PHE A 426 17.93 -0.23 -13.24
CA PHE A 426 17.56 -0.86 -14.51
C PHE A 426 16.25 -0.32 -15.12
N THR A 427 15.40 0.30 -14.31
CA THR A 427 14.07 0.78 -14.75
C THR A 427 14.02 2.30 -14.94
N LEU A 428 14.85 3.06 -14.23
CA LEU A 428 14.96 4.51 -14.32
C LEU A 428 15.24 5.04 -15.74
N PRO A 429 16.07 4.39 -16.60
CA PRO A 429 16.26 4.84 -17.98
C PRO A 429 14.95 4.80 -18.79
N LEU A 430 14.11 3.78 -18.56
CA LEU A 430 12.80 3.64 -19.18
C LEU A 430 11.81 4.69 -18.66
N VAL A 431 11.83 4.95 -17.34
CA VAL A 431 11.02 6.02 -16.72
C VAL A 431 11.44 7.38 -17.28
N ALA A 432 12.73 7.62 -17.46
CA ALA A 432 13.26 8.85 -18.06
C ALA A 432 12.79 9.03 -19.50
N ALA A 433 12.82 7.95 -20.30
CA ALA A 433 12.37 7.97 -21.69
C ALA A 433 10.86 8.26 -21.76
N ALA A 434 10.07 7.55 -20.95
CA ALA A 434 8.63 7.78 -20.82
C ALA A 434 8.31 9.23 -20.42
N PHE A 435 9.06 9.78 -19.47
CA PHE A 435 8.91 11.18 -19.06
C PHE A 435 9.27 12.15 -20.18
N ALA A 436 10.34 11.92 -20.93
CA ALA A 436 10.76 12.75 -22.06
C ALA A 436 9.71 12.79 -23.20
N ILE A 437 9.01 11.66 -23.41
CA ILE A 437 7.99 11.50 -24.46
C ILE A 437 6.65 12.11 -24.03
N TRP A 438 6.20 11.85 -22.79
CA TRP A 438 4.82 12.15 -22.35
C TRP A 438 4.69 13.25 -21.29
N GLY A 439 5.72 13.53 -20.49
CA GLY A 439 5.63 14.37 -19.28
C GLY A 439 5.25 15.84 -19.53
N PRO A 440 5.95 16.58 -20.41
CA PRO A 440 5.75 18.02 -20.59
C PRO A 440 4.62 18.41 -21.57
N ARG A 441 3.70 17.51 -21.93
CA ARG A 441 2.64 17.81 -22.92
C ARG A 441 1.59 18.77 -22.35
N ASN A 442 1.23 19.78 -23.15
CA ASN A 442 0.07 20.65 -22.88
C ASN A 442 -1.20 19.88 -23.21
N LYS A 443 -2.19 19.87 -22.30
CA LYS A 443 -3.56 19.46 -22.64
C LYS A 443 -4.37 20.60 -23.30
N GLY A 444 -3.76 21.75 -23.56
CA GLY A 444 -4.39 22.88 -24.26
C GLY A 444 -3.80 23.06 -25.64
N GLY A 445 -4.53 22.67 -26.68
CA GLY A 445 -4.07 22.81 -28.07
C GLY A 445 -4.97 22.15 -29.11
N ARG A 446 -6.30 22.23 -28.95
CA ARG A 446 -7.29 22.10 -30.04
C ARG A 446 -8.51 22.93 -29.65
N ALA A 447 -8.33 24.24 -29.52
CA ALA A 447 -9.45 25.14 -29.75
C ALA A 447 -9.69 25.09 -31.27
N ARG A 448 -10.78 24.42 -31.68
CA ARG A 448 -11.31 24.54 -33.03
C ARG A 448 -11.52 26.05 -33.25
N ILE A 449 -10.81 26.61 -34.22
CA ILE A 449 -11.22 27.87 -34.84
C ILE A 449 -12.56 27.56 -35.49
N VAL A 450 -13.65 27.89 -34.80
CA VAL A 450 -14.95 28.02 -35.43
C VAL A 450 -14.89 29.37 -36.13
N THR A 451 -14.66 29.33 -37.43
CA THR A 451 -14.96 30.44 -38.32
C THR A 451 -16.44 30.76 -38.16
N GLN A 452 -16.76 31.78 -37.37
CA GLN A 452 -18.07 32.42 -37.41
C GLN A 452 -18.19 33.10 -38.77
N GLY A 453 -19.00 32.51 -39.65
CA GLY A 453 -19.49 33.17 -40.85
C GLY A 453 -20.34 34.37 -40.44
N GLY A 454 -20.01 35.54 -40.98
CA GLY A 454 -20.87 36.72 -40.96
C GLY A 454 -22.08 36.51 -41.87
N GLY A 455 -23.20 37.14 -41.51
CA GLY A 455 -24.40 37.14 -42.34
C GLY A 455 -25.68 37.38 -41.54
N THR A 456 -25.81 38.58 -41.00
CA THR A 456 -27.02 39.13 -40.38
C THR A 456 -28.17 39.20 -41.39
N GLY A 457 -29.35 38.69 -41.03
CA GLY A 457 -30.56 38.84 -41.83
C GLY A 457 -31.81 38.38 -41.09
N TYR A 458 -32.30 39.18 -40.14
CA TYR A 458 -33.71 39.14 -39.73
C TYR A 458 -34.24 40.57 -39.70
N GLY A 459 -34.83 40.96 -40.83
CA GLY A 459 -35.69 42.12 -40.96
C GLY A 459 -37.10 41.79 -40.48
N THR A 460 -37.60 42.69 -39.66
CA THR A 460 -38.98 42.88 -39.17
C THR A 460 -40.08 42.65 -40.22
N VAL A 461 -41.14 41.94 -39.83
CA VAL A 461 -42.43 41.89 -40.54
C VAL A 461 -43.39 42.87 -39.86
N PRO A 462 -44.03 43.81 -40.57
CA PRO A 462 -45.20 44.52 -40.07
C PRO A 462 -46.51 43.82 -40.49
N GLN A 463 -47.52 44.05 -39.66
CA GLN A 463 -48.90 43.55 -39.76
C GLN A 463 -49.59 43.91 -41.09
N ALA A 464 -50.28 42.94 -41.68
CA ALA A 464 -51.67 43.00 -42.17
C ALA A 464 -52.11 41.57 -42.56
#